data_AF-A0A2G5DHR2-F1
#
_entry.id   AF-A0A2G5DHR2-F1
#
_cell.length_a   1.000
_cell.length_b   1.000
_cell.length_c   1.000
_cell.angle_alpha   90.00
_cell.angle_beta   90.00
_cell.angle_gamma   90.00
#
_symmetry.space_group_name_H-M   'P 1'
#
loop_
_entity.id
_entity.type
_entity.pdbx_description
1 polymer ?
#
loop_
_entity_poly.entity_id
_entity_poly.type
_entity_poly.pdbx_seq_one_letter_code
_entity_poly.pdbx_strand_id
1 'polypeptide(L)'
;MEFDSLIYAKHVADAILQSVSDSMATKSCEDSEISQLSQCGDESGAVMLKLIAIVAILLSGVAGIALPLVGSNRQLLRTDGNLFFAAKAFAAGVILATGFVHMLPDGGAALSNPCLPDAPWSKFPFSGFVAMMASLFTLLADFLGTQFYQRKQVERKVSQEEEGLLASNQIEEGDHDGKVFGEEEGGGMHIVGIHAHAAHHRHNHSHGKNACDGHSLKGHSHGFGNGEEDEDHQPGSVRHVVVSQILELGIVSHSVIIGLSLGVSHNPCTIRPLIGALSFHQFFEGFALGGCISQAQFKRLSTILMACFFAITTPLGIGIGTGIASLYNHNSPRALVIEGMLDSISAGILVYMALVDLIAADFLSKRMSCNVRLQVVSYLALFLGAGLMSSLAIWA
;
A
#
# COMPACT_ATOMS: atom_id res chain seq x y z
N MET A 1 31.31 7.76 -30.18
CA MET A 1 31.28 7.46 -28.73
C MET A 1 29.87 7.51 -28.15
N GLU A 2 29.13 8.64 -28.20
CA GLU A 2 27.70 8.66 -27.79
C GLU A 2 26.78 7.89 -28.75
N PHE A 3 27.02 7.98 -30.06
CA PHE A 3 26.23 7.29 -31.08
C PHE A 3 26.38 5.76 -31.01
N ASP A 4 27.59 5.27 -30.74
CA ASP A 4 27.88 3.83 -30.55
C ASP A 4 27.26 3.29 -29.26
N SER A 5 27.20 4.10 -28.20
CA SER A 5 26.51 3.73 -26.94
C SER A 5 25.00 3.63 -27.11
N LEU A 6 24.40 4.52 -27.91
CA LEU A 6 22.97 4.47 -28.23
C LEU A 6 22.61 3.28 -29.12
N ILE A 7 23.44 2.95 -30.10
CA ILE A 7 23.26 1.75 -30.94
C ILE A 7 23.45 0.48 -30.11
N TYR A 8 24.45 0.45 -29.22
CA TYR A 8 24.67 -0.66 -28.31
C TYR A 8 23.50 -0.84 -27.32
N ALA A 9 23.02 0.25 -26.71
CA ALA A 9 21.87 0.21 -25.82
C ALA A 9 20.59 -0.24 -26.55
N LYS A 10 20.38 0.19 -27.79
CA LYS A 10 19.26 -0.26 -28.62
C LYS A 10 19.38 -1.74 -28.97
N HIS A 11 20.57 -2.23 -29.34
CA HIS A 11 20.79 -3.65 -29.60
C HIS A 11 20.62 -4.52 -28.36
N VAL A 12 21.03 -4.03 -27.19
CA VAL A 12 20.80 -4.71 -25.90
C VAL A 12 19.31 -4.72 -25.56
N ALA A 13 18.59 -3.61 -25.76
CA ALA A 13 17.15 -3.54 -25.55
C ALA A 13 16.40 -4.48 -26.51
N ASP A 14 16.74 -4.49 -27.79
CA ASP A 14 16.16 -5.38 -28.80
C ASP A 14 16.48 -6.85 -28.47
N ALA A 15 17.71 -7.16 -28.03
CA ALA A 15 18.09 -8.51 -27.60
C ALA A 15 17.37 -8.96 -26.32
N ILE A 16 17.14 -8.04 -25.37
CA ILE A 16 16.33 -8.31 -24.17
C ILE A 16 14.88 -8.55 -24.57
N LEU A 17 14.29 -7.68 -25.41
CA LEU A 17 12.90 -7.84 -25.88
C LEU A 17 12.71 -9.14 -26.67
N GLN A 18 13.69 -9.51 -27.50
CA GLN A 18 13.66 -10.75 -28.25
C GLN A 18 13.83 -11.96 -27.35
N SER A 19 14.72 -11.90 -26.35
CA SER A 19 14.87 -12.95 -25.34
C SER A 19 13.64 -13.09 -24.44
N VAL A 20 12.97 -11.99 -24.12
CA VAL A 20 11.69 -11.98 -23.38
C VAL A 20 10.60 -12.61 -24.24
N SER A 21 10.54 -12.24 -25.53
CA SER A 21 9.63 -12.84 -26.51
C SER A 21 9.88 -14.35 -26.68
N ASP A 22 11.14 -14.78 -26.71
CA ASP A 22 11.53 -16.19 -26.85
C ASP A 22 11.30 -16.98 -25.56
N SER A 23 11.44 -16.35 -24.39
CA SER A 23 11.04 -16.94 -23.09
C SER A 23 9.51 -17.05 -22.97
N MET A 24 8.79 -16.18 -23.68
CA MET A 24 7.34 -16.28 -23.86
C MET A 24 6.93 -17.30 -24.93
N ALA A 25 7.86 -17.84 -25.72
CA ALA A 25 7.57 -18.93 -26.65
C ALA A 25 7.57 -20.29 -25.93
N THR A 26 6.70 -21.21 -26.37
CA THR A 26 6.44 -22.52 -25.76
C THR A 26 7.66 -23.46 -25.77
N LYS A 27 8.55 -23.38 -24.78
CA LYS A 27 9.47 -24.49 -24.43
C LYS A 27 9.12 -24.98 -23.04
N SER A 28 8.75 -26.25 -22.90
CA SER A 28 8.60 -26.89 -21.59
C SER A 28 9.96 -27.39 -21.13
N CYS A 29 10.37 -27.06 -19.92
CA CYS A 29 11.53 -27.69 -19.30
C CYS A 29 11.09 -29.06 -18.76
N GLU A 30 11.79 -30.12 -19.13
CA GLU A 30 11.68 -31.42 -18.47
C GLU A 30 12.50 -31.38 -17.19
N ASP A 31 11.87 -31.74 -16.07
CA ASP A 31 12.46 -31.73 -14.74
C ASP A 31 13.75 -32.56 -14.74
N SER A 32 14.85 -31.91 -14.38
CA SER A 32 16.11 -32.57 -14.06
C SER A 32 16.55 -32.20 -12.66
N GLU A 33 15.72 -32.39 -11.64
CA GLU A 33 16.23 -32.45 -10.27
C GLU A 33 15.63 -33.55 -9.41
N ILE A 34 16.56 -34.18 -8.72
CA ILE A 34 16.50 -35.40 -7.95
C ILE A 34 15.83 -35.12 -6.61
N SER A 35 14.77 -35.89 -6.34
CA SER A 35 14.49 -36.54 -5.06
C SER A 35 15.08 -35.88 -3.81
N GLN A 36 14.42 -34.86 -3.27
CA GLN A 36 14.51 -34.56 -1.84
C GLN A 36 13.15 -34.72 -1.16
N LEU A 37 13.16 -35.64 -0.19
CA LEU A 37 12.11 -36.08 0.74
C LEU A 37 10.99 -37.00 0.22
N SER A 38 11.36 -38.28 0.15
CA SER A 38 10.52 -39.47 0.24
C SER A 38 9.68 -39.60 1.53
N GLN A 39 9.06 -38.53 2.04
CA GLN A 39 8.26 -38.61 3.28
C GLN A 39 7.08 -37.64 3.36
N CYS A 40 6.56 -37.17 2.22
CA CYS A 40 5.41 -36.25 2.22
C CYS A 40 4.44 -36.42 1.04
N GLY A 41 4.28 -37.64 0.52
CA GLY A 41 3.35 -37.95 -0.57
C GLY A 41 1.98 -38.37 -0.06
N ASP A 42 1.08 -37.41 0.20
CA ASP A 42 -0.35 -37.69 0.28
C ASP A 42 -1.13 -36.58 -0.46
N GLU A 43 -1.50 -36.89 -1.70
CA GLU A 43 -2.28 -35.99 -2.56
C GLU A 43 -3.68 -35.71 -1.99
N SER A 44 -4.26 -36.67 -1.25
CA SER A 44 -5.57 -36.49 -0.59
C SER A 44 -5.46 -35.50 0.57
N GLY A 45 -4.37 -35.60 1.35
CA GLY A 45 -4.02 -34.64 2.39
C GLY A 45 -3.78 -33.22 1.86
N ALA A 46 -3.17 -33.08 0.68
CA ALA A 46 -2.92 -31.77 0.08
C ALA A 46 -4.20 -31.01 -0.27
N VAL A 47 -5.22 -31.68 -0.82
CA VAL A 47 -6.53 -31.04 -1.13
C VAL A 47 -7.23 -30.61 0.15
N MET A 48 -7.22 -31.45 1.19
CA MET A 48 -7.80 -31.10 2.49
C MET A 48 -7.10 -29.88 3.11
N LEU A 49 -5.76 -29.81 3.02
CA LEU A 49 -4.99 -28.66 3.49
C LEU A 49 -5.33 -27.39 2.71
N LYS A 50 -5.55 -27.45 1.40
CA LYS A 50 -5.99 -26.30 0.59
C LYS A 50 -7.37 -25.79 1.02
N LEU A 51 -8.31 -26.68 1.34
CA LEU A 51 -9.62 -26.28 1.86
C LEU A 51 -9.52 -25.64 3.25
N ILE A 52 -8.65 -26.16 4.12
CA ILE A 52 -8.35 -25.55 5.42
C ILE A 52 -7.71 -24.17 5.21
N ALA A 53 -6.80 -24.03 4.25
CA ALA A 53 -6.15 -22.76 3.88
C ALA A 53 -7.19 -21.71 3.50
N ILE A 54 -8.12 -22.06 2.60
CA ILE A 54 -9.21 -21.18 2.15
C ILE A 54 -10.00 -20.63 3.35
N VAL A 55 -10.44 -21.50 4.26
CA VAL A 55 -11.24 -21.09 5.41
C VAL A 55 -10.41 -20.25 6.39
N ALA A 56 -9.19 -20.67 6.70
CA ALA A 56 -8.31 -19.97 7.64
C ALA A 56 -7.95 -18.57 7.17
N ILE A 57 -7.52 -18.42 5.90
CA ILE A 57 -7.12 -17.14 5.31
C ILE A 57 -8.33 -16.21 5.18
N LEU A 58 -9.48 -16.73 4.75
CA LEU A 58 -10.71 -15.93 4.67
C LEU A 58 -11.12 -15.37 6.04
N LEU A 59 -11.17 -16.22 7.08
CA LEU A 59 -11.52 -15.80 8.43
C LEU A 59 -10.51 -14.78 8.97
N SER A 60 -9.23 -15.01 8.72
CA SER A 60 -8.15 -14.12 9.13
C SER A 60 -8.25 -12.75 8.45
N GLY A 61 -8.47 -12.71 7.13
CA GLY A 61 -8.64 -11.47 6.37
C GLY A 61 -9.89 -10.69 6.80
N VAL A 62 -11.03 -11.36 6.98
CA VAL A 62 -12.27 -10.74 7.47
C VAL A 62 -12.08 -10.17 8.88
N ALA A 63 -11.42 -10.91 9.78
CA ALA A 63 -11.13 -10.42 11.12
C ALA A 63 -10.17 -9.21 11.09
N GLY A 64 -9.12 -9.27 10.28
CA GLY A 64 -8.14 -8.21 10.11
C GLY A 64 -8.78 -6.90 9.68
N ILE A 65 -9.60 -6.92 8.63
CA ILE A 65 -10.26 -5.70 8.11
C ILE A 65 -11.42 -5.23 8.99
N ALA A 66 -12.16 -6.13 9.62
CA ALA A 66 -13.29 -5.77 10.46
C ALA A 66 -12.86 -5.06 11.76
N LEU A 67 -11.68 -5.38 12.30
CA LEU A 67 -11.21 -4.83 13.57
C LEU A 67 -11.07 -3.28 13.55
N PRO A 68 -10.33 -2.66 12.61
CA PRO A 68 -10.29 -1.20 12.48
C PRO A 68 -11.67 -0.59 12.16
N LEU A 69 -12.46 -1.23 11.28
CA LEU A 69 -13.74 -0.70 10.83
C LEU A 69 -14.79 -0.69 11.94
N VAL A 70 -14.90 -1.76 12.74
CA VAL A 70 -15.82 -1.84 13.88
C VAL A 70 -15.30 -1.04 15.07
N GLY A 71 -13.97 -0.99 15.25
CA GLY A 71 -13.31 -0.17 16.28
C GLY A 71 -13.64 1.32 16.15
N SER A 72 -13.77 1.82 14.92
CA SER A 72 -14.23 3.20 14.66
C SER A 72 -15.59 3.52 15.29
N ASN A 73 -16.47 2.52 15.43
CA ASN A 73 -17.85 2.69 15.88
C ASN A 73 -18.11 2.26 17.34
N ARG A 74 -17.10 1.69 18.03
CA ARG A 74 -17.21 1.20 19.41
C ARG A 74 -16.08 1.77 20.29
N GLN A 75 -16.43 2.24 21.49
CA GLN A 75 -15.52 2.87 22.47
C GLN A 75 -14.26 2.03 22.84
N LEU A 76 -14.29 0.70 22.63
CA LEU A 76 -13.23 -0.23 23.07
C LEU A 76 -11.93 -0.16 22.24
N LEU A 77 -12.02 0.28 20.98
CA LEU A 77 -10.90 0.43 20.04
C LEU A 77 -11.07 1.76 19.28
N ARG A 78 -11.19 2.88 20.02
CA ARG A 78 -11.19 4.20 19.38
C ARG A 78 -9.98 4.28 18.45
N THR A 79 -10.22 4.66 17.19
CA THR A 79 -9.21 4.94 16.17
C THR A 79 -8.20 6.01 16.63
N ASP A 80 -8.55 6.76 17.68
CA ASP A 80 -7.67 7.67 18.41
C ASP A 80 -6.90 7.03 19.56
N GLY A 81 -6.85 5.71 19.69
CA GLY A 81 -6.16 5.02 20.78
C GLY A 81 -4.66 4.87 20.51
N ASN A 82 -3.83 5.02 21.54
CA ASN A 82 -2.39 4.75 21.45
C ASN A 82 -2.10 3.30 21.03
N LEU A 83 -2.99 2.36 21.37
CA LEU A 83 -2.91 0.96 20.96
C LEU A 83 -3.15 0.78 19.45
N PHE A 84 -4.08 1.55 18.86
CA PHE A 84 -4.37 1.49 17.43
C PHE A 84 -3.16 1.96 16.61
N PHE A 85 -2.50 3.04 17.04
CA PHE A 85 -1.25 3.51 16.42
C PHE A 85 -0.13 2.47 16.50
N ALA A 86 0.08 1.85 17.67
CA ALA A 86 1.09 0.80 17.83
C ALA A 86 0.77 -0.44 16.97
N ALA A 87 -0.50 -0.84 16.88
CA ALA A 87 -0.94 -1.94 16.01
C ALA A 87 -0.78 -1.61 14.52
N LYS A 88 -1.02 -0.35 14.12
CA LYS A 88 -0.79 0.12 12.74
C LYS A 88 0.70 0.10 12.39
N ALA A 89 1.55 0.53 13.32
CA ALA A 89 3.01 0.42 13.17
C ALA A 89 3.47 -1.03 13.04
N PHE A 90 2.93 -1.93 13.88
CA PHE A 90 3.19 -3.37 13.76
C PHE A 90 2.81 -3.91 12.38
N ALA A 91 1.60 -3.61 11.90
CA ALA A 91 1.11 -4.05 10.61
C ALA A 91 1.97 -3.50 9.46
N ALA A 92 2.41 -2.24 9.54
CA ALA A 92 3.33 -1.65 8.56
C ALA A 92 4.67 -2.41 8.51
N GLY A 93 5.17 -2.88 9.65
CA GLY A 93 6.37 -3.71 9.73
C GLY A 93 6.18 -5.08 9.07
N VAL A 94 5.02 -5.71 9.29
CA VAL A 94 4.64 -6.97 8.62
C VAL A 94 4.64 -6.78 7.10
N ILE A 95 3.95 -5.75 6.58
CA ILE A 95 3.86 -5.48 5.13
C ILE A 95 5.25 -5.20 4.53
N LEU A 96 6.07 -4.43 5.23
CA LEU A 96 7.44 -4.12 4.80
C LEU A 96 8.27 -5.40 4.65
N ALA A 97 8.17 -6.31 5.62
CA ALA A 97 8.84 -7.60 5.59
C ALA A 97 8.25 -8.53 4.50
N THR A 98 6.93 -8.53 4.28
CA THR A 98 6.32 -9.27 3.16
C THR A 98 6.94 -8.87 1.82
N GLY A 99 7.08 -7.56 1.57
CA GLY A 99 7.68 -7.05 0.34
C GLY A 99 9.15 -7.47 0.18
N PHE A 100 9.98 -7.28 1.21
CA PHE A 100 11.43 -7.52 1.11
C PHE A 100 11.89 -8.95 1.29
N VAL A 101 11.23 -9.72 2.15
CA VAL A 101 11.70 -11.05 2.60
C VAL A 101 10.96 -12.17 1.90
N HIS A 102 9.72 -11.95 1.46
CA HIS A 102 8.91 -12.98 0.79
C HIS A 102 8.80 -12.73 -0.71
N MET A 103 8.16 -11.62 -1.10
CA MET A 103 7.83 -11.38 -2.51
C MET A 103 9.04 -11.09 -3.39
N LEU A 104 9.97 -10.26 -2.91
CA LEU A 104 11.12 -9.93 -3.72
C LEU A 104 12.04 -11.14 -3.96
N PRO A 105 12.38 -11.98 -2.96
CA PRO A 105 13.15 -13.19 -3.19
C PRO A 105 12.42 -14.23 -4.05
N ASP A 106 11.11 -14.42 -3.85
CA ASP A 106 10.31 -15.37 -4.65
C ASP A 106 10.30 -14.96 -6.13
N GLY A 107 10.08 -13.67 -6.41
CA GLY A 107 10.17 -13.15 -7.77
C GLY A 107 11.58 -13.28 -8.36
N GLY A 108 12.61 -13.12 -7.54
CA GLY A 108 14.00 -13.37 -7.92
C GLY A 108 14.27 -14.84 -8.27
N ALA A 109 13.76 -15.78 -7.47
CA ALA A 109 13.92 -17.22 -7.67
C ALA A 109 13.20 -17.69 -8.94
N ALA A 110 12.01 -17.16 -9.22
CA ALA A 110 11.26 -17.44 -10.45
C ALA A 110 12.01 -16.94 -11.70
N LEU A 111 12.56 -15.71 -11.66
CA LEU A 111 13.30 -15.13 -12.80
C LEU A 111 14.71 -15.71 -12.97
N SER A 112 15.35 -16.23 -11.92
CA SER A 112 16.70 -16.82 -12.01
C SER A 112 16.68 -18.35 -12.14
N ASN A 113 15.51 -18.94 -12.39
CA ASN A 113 15.34 -20.37 -12.50
C ASN A 113 16.15 -20.96 -13.68
N PRO A 114 16.81 -22.14 -13.53
CA PRO A 114 17.54 -22.81 -14.61
C PRO A 114 16.72 -23.13 -15.87
N CYS A 115 15.39 -23.11 -15.77
CA CYS A 115 14.48 -23.26 -16.90
C CYS A 115 14.49 -22.05 -17.87
N LEU A 116 15.04 -20.91 -17.44
CA LEU A 116 15.16 -19.70 -18.24
C LEU A 116 16.56 -19.58 -18.85
N PRO A 117 16.71 -18.92 -20.02
CA PRO A 117 18.01 -18.71 -20.62
C PRO A 117 18.89 -17.82 -19.72
N ASP A 118 20.18 -18.19 -19.59
CA ASP A 118 21.16 -17.50 -18.73
C ASP A 118 21.26 -15.98 -19.01
N ALA A 119 21.01 -15.56 -20.23
CA ALA A 119 20.89 -14.14 -20.56
C ALA A 119 19.47 -13.85 -21.05
N PRO A 120 18.83 -12.75 -20.59
CA PRO A 120 19.34 -11.75 -19.64
C PRO A 120 19.08 -12.12 -18.16
N TRP A 121 18.26 -13.14 -17.90
CA TRP A 121 17.59 -13.34 -16.61
C TRP A 121 18.50 -13.64 -15.40
N SER A 122 19.55 -14.44 -15.56
CA SER A 122 20.49 -14.76 -14.46
C SER A 122 21.64 -13.75 -14.33
N LYS A 123 21.84 -12.87 -15.34
CA LYS A 123 22.92 -11.87 -15.37
C LYS A 123 22.57 -10.53 -14.76
N PHE A 124 21.29 -10.22 -14.63
CA PHE A 124 20.81 -8.95 -14.10
C PHE A 124 19.68 -9.19 -13.07
N PRO A 125 19.67 -8.53 -11.91
CA PRO A 125 18.64 -8.69 -10.90
C PRO A 125 17.32 -8.02 -11.34
N PHE A 126 16.64 -8.63 -12.32
CA PHE A 126 15.39 -8.11 -12.88
C PHE A 126 14.33 -7.91 -11.82
N SER A 127 14.24 -8.81 -10.84
CA SER A 127 13.27 -8.67 -9.76
C SER A 127 13.44 -7.36 -8.98
N GLY A 128 14.67 -7.05 -8.53
CA GLY A 128 14.97 -5.79 -7.86
C GLY A 128 14.74 -4.55 -8.73
N PHE A 129 15.12 -4.62 -10.00
CA PHE A 129 14.87 -3.53 -10.95
C PHE A 129 13.37 -3.26 -11.15
N VAL A 130 12.58 -4.31 -11.37
CA VAL A 130 11.13 -4.21 -11.57
C VAL A 130 10.44 -3.70 -10.31
N ALA A 131 10.84 -4.18 -9.13
CA ALA A 131 10.31 -3.68 -7.85
C ALA A 131 10.61 -2.19 -7.67
N MET A 132 11.84 -1.74 -7.95
CA MET A 132 12.21 -0.33 -7.88
C MET A 132 11.38 0.52 -8.86
N MET A 133 11.23 0.07 -10.11
CA MET A 133 10.41 0.77 -11.10
C MET A 133 8.94 0.83 -10.68
N ALA A 134 8.41 -0.24 -10.09
CA ALA A 134 7.07 -0.27 -9.54
C ALA A 134 6.90 0.75 -8.40
N SER A 135 7.82 0.79 -7.42
CA SER A 135 7.78 1.80 -6.34
C SER A 135 7.81 3.24 -6.87
N LEU A 136 8.64 3.53 -7.87
CA LEU A 136 8.69 4.86 -8.49
C LEU A 136 7.40 5.21 -9.23
N PHE A 137 6.82 4.24 -9.94
CA PHE A 137 5.54 4.43 -10.60
C PHE A 137 4.41 4.63 -9.58
N THR A 138 4.42 3.90 -8.46
CA THR A 138 3.47 4.08 -7.36
C THR A 138 3.57 5.48 -6.77
N LEU A 139 4.79 5.99 -6.53
CA LEU A 139 5.01 7.37 -6.09
C LEU A 139 4.43 8.38 -7.09
N LEU A 140 4.67 8.17 -8.39
CA LEU A 140 4.14 9.05 -9.43
C LEU A 140 2.60 9.01 -9.43
N ALA A 141 2.01 7.82 -9.32
CA ALA A 141 0.56 7.64 -9.27
C ALA A 141 -0.06 8.31 -8.03
N ASP A 142 0.56 8.16 -6.85
CA ASP A 142 0.12 8.81 -5.61
C ASP A 142 0.18 10.34 -5.72
N PHE A 143 1.27 10.88 -6.29
CA PHE A 143 1.41 12.32 -6.52
C PHE A 143 0.36 12.85 -7.51
N LEU A 144 0.22 12.22 -8.68
CA LEU A 144 -0.75 12.64 -9.70
C LEU A 144 -2.19 12.49 -9.21
N GLY A 145 -2.49 11.40 -8.50
CA GLY A 145 -3.80 11.17 -7.89
C GLY A 145 -4.16 12.25 -6.87
N THR A 146 -3.21 12.57 -5.98
CA THR A 146 -3.37 13.63 -4.99
C THR A 146 -3.58 15.00 -5.66
N GLN A 147 -2.77 15.35 -6.66
CA GLN A 147 -2.87 16.61 -7.40
C GLN A 147 -4.19 16.75 -8.16
N PHE A 148 -4.60 15.70 -8.88
CA PHE A 148 -5.84 15.71 -9.67
C PHE A 148 -7.07 15.86 -8.78
N TYR A 149 -7.08 15.17 -7.64
CA TYR A 149 -8.20 15.24 -6.72
C TYR A 149 -8.22 16.57 -5.95
N GLN A 150 -7.07 17.13 -5.59
CA GLN A 150 -6.99 18.50 -5.02
C GLN A 150 -7.53 19.54 -6.00
N ARG A 151 -7.17 19.49 -7.29
CA ARG A 151 -7.69 20.41 -8.31
C ARG A 151 -9.21 20.33 -8.44
N LYS A 152 -9.77 19.12 -8.53
CA LYS A 152 -11.23 18.93 -8.60
C LYS A 152 -11.97 19.44 -7.36
N GLN A 153 -11.37 19.34 -6.17
CA GLN A 153 -11.97 19.88 -4.95
C GLN A 153 -11.97 21.41 -4.97
N VAL A 154 -10.88 22.04 -5.44
CA VAL A 154 -10.82 23.49 -5.60
C VAL A 154 -11.86 23.96 -6.61
N GLU A 155 -11.96 23.32 -7.78
CA GLU A 155 -12.98 23.62 -8.78
C GLU A 155 -14.40 23.47 -8.21
N ARG A 156 -14.67 22.39 -7.48
CA ARG A 156 -15.99 22.17 -6.87
C ARG A 156 -16.33 23.20 -5.78
N LYS A 157 -15.34 23.62 -4.98
CA LYS A 157 -15.52 24.70 -3.99
C LYS A 157 -15.82 26.02 -4.67
N VAL A 158 -15.07 26.37 -5.71
CA VAL A 158 -15.29 27.59 -6.51
C VAL A 158 -16.67 27.58 -7.14
N SER A 159 -17.11 26.47 -7.76
CA SER A 159 -18.46 26.39 -8.34
C SER A 159 -19.58 26.48 -7.31
N GLN A 160 -19.38 25.93 -6.10
CA GLN A 160 -20.38 25.96 -5.03
C GLN A 160 -20.46 27.34 -4.35
N GLU A 161 -19.33 28.03 -4.25
CA GLU A 161 -19.24 29.42 -3.80
C GLU A 161 -19.83 30.39 -4.84
N GLU A 162 -19.63 30.13 -6.13
CA GLU A 162 -20.22 30.89 -7.25
C GLU A 162 -21.75 30.69 -7.32
N GLU A 163 -22.26 29.47 -7.14
CA GLU A 163 -23.71 29.20 -7.02
C GLU A 163 -24.33 29.82 -5.75
N GLY A 164 -23.61 29.80 -4.62
CA GLY A 164 -24.05 30.45 -3.38
C GLY A 164 -24.12 31.98 -3.50
N LEU A 165 -23.16 32.59 -4.19
CA LEU A 165 -23.14 34.04 -4.47
C LEU A 165 -24.27 34.44 -5.44
N LEU A 166 -24.54 33.61 -6.46
CA LEU A 166 -25.66 33.82 -7.40
C LEU A 166 -27.03 33.64 -6.72
N ALA A 167 -27.15 32.72 -5.76
CA ALA A 167 -28.37 32.55 -4.97
C ALA A 167 -28.60 33.70 -3.97
N SER A 168 -27.54 34.26 -3.38
CA SER A 168 -27.61 35.42 -2.49
C SER A 168 -28.00 36.70 -3.25
N ASN A 169 -27.53 36.87 -4.49
CA ASN A 169 -27.86 38.02 -5.34
C ASN A 169 -29.32 38.04 -5.84
N GLN A 170 -30.13 37.01 -5.58
CA GLN A 170 -31.56 37.01 -5.91
C GLN A 170 -32.48 37.43 -4.75
N ILE A 171 -31.94 37.73 -3.57
CA ILE A 171 -32.74 38.09 -2.38
C ILE A 171 -32.66 39.59 -2.02
N GLU A 172 -31.73 40.36 -2.57
CA GLU A 172 -31.62 41.80 -2.24
C GLU A 172 -31.89 42.72 -3.44
N GLU A 173 -33.17 43.00 -3.71
CA GLU A 173 -33.56 44.34 -4.16
C GLU A 173 -33.66 45.24 -2.90
N GLY A 174 -32.59 45.98 -2.61
CA GLY A 174 -32.56 46.90 -1.48
C GLY A 174 -31.22 47.60 -1.25
N ASP A 175 -30.89 48.54 -2.12
CA ASP A 175 -30.20 49.81 -1.81
C ASP A 175 -29.03 49.81 -0.78
N HIS A 176 -27.77 49.73 -1.24
CA HIS A 176 -26.77 50.82 -1.15
C HIS A 176 -25.31 50.38 -1.40
N ASP A 177 -24.66 51.22 -2.21
CA ASP A 177 -23.24 51.63 -2.24
C ASP A 177 -22.12 50.61 -2.53
N GLY A 178 -21.48 50.83 -3.68
CA GLY A 178 -20.38 50.03 -4.17
C GLY A 178 -19.04 50.35 -3.50
N LYS A 179 -18.24 49.31 -3.28
CA LYS A 179 -16.78 49.44 -3.24
C LYS A 179 -16.11 48.19 -3.79
N VAL A 180 -15.62 48.37 -5.02
CA VAL A 180 -14.63 47.52 -5.68
C VAL A 180 -13.32 47.63 -4.91
N PHE A 181 -12.78 46.51 -4.43
CA PHE A 181 -11.33 46.30 -4.31
C PHE A 181 -11.04 44.80 -4.46
N GLY A 182 -10.42 44.46 -5.58
CA GLY A 182 -9.71 43.19 -5.72
C GLY A 182 -8.32 43.34 -5.13
N GLU A 183 -7.88 42.33 -4.38
CA GLU A 183 -6.47 42.05 -4.18
C GLU A 183 -6.33 40.55 -3.90
N GLU A 184 -5.82 39.82 -4.89
CA GLU A 184 -5.31 38.46 -4.72
C GLU A 184 -4.02 38.54 -3.89
N GLU A 185 -3.93 37.80 -2.78
CA GLU A 185 -2.63 37.42 -2.23
C GLU A 185 -2.61 35.93 -1.88
N GLY A 186 -1.65 35.24 -2.49
CA GLY A 186 -1.55 33.78 -2.54
C GLY A 186 -1.14 33.12 -1.23
N GLY A 187 -1.75 31.96 -0.98
CA GLY A 187 -1.35 31.02 0.06
C GLY A 187 -0.72 29.76 -0.56
N GLY A 188 0.52 29.85 -1.04
CA GLY A 188 1.30 28.67 -1.43
C GLY A 188 1.75 27.89 -0.20
N MET A 189 1.24 26.67 0.01
CA MET A 189 1.77 25.79 1.05
C MET A 189 2.80 24.83 0.45
N HIS A 190 4.04 25.10 0.81
CA HIS A 190 5.26 24.38 0.46
C HIS A 190 5.32 23.01 1.18
N ILE A 191 5.25 21.92 0.41
CA ILE A 191 5.66 20.59 0.86
C ILE A 191 6.80 20.15 -0.06
N VAL A 192 8.03 20.49 0.32
CA VAL A 192 9.19 19.61 0.56
C VAL A 192 10.28 20.50 1.17
N GLY A 193 10.47 20.46 2.49
CA GLY A 193 11.53 21.20 3.17
C GLY A 193 12.88 20.48 3.07
N ILE A 194 13.61 20.63 1.97
CA ILE A 194 15.06 20.40 1.93
C ILE A 194 15.74 21.77 2.07
N HIS A 195 16.49 21.91 3.16
CA HIS A 195 17.19 23.13 3.55
C HIS A 195 18.38 23.40 2.62
N ALA A 196 18.33 24.49 1.84
CA ALA A 196 19.49 25.04 1.12
C ALA A 196 19.81 26.44 1.65
N HIS A 197 21.05 26.61 2.12
CA HIS A 197 21.57 27.85 2.66
C HIS A 197 21.66 28.95 1.58
N ALA A 198 20.99 30.07 1.80
CA ALA A 198 21.36 31.36 1.22
C ALA A 198 21.20 32.44 2.29
N ALA A 199 22.34 32.98 2.73
CA ALA A 199 22.43 34.04 3.72
C ALA A 199 21.98 35.38 3.12
N HIS A 200 21.07 36.09 3.79
CA HIS A 200 21.13 37.55 3.90
C HIS A 200 20.28 38.04 5.09
N HIS A 201 20.87 38.95 5.87
CA HIS A 201 20.43 39.43 7.18
C HIS A 201 19.05 40.13 7.20
N ARG A 202 18.20 39.87 8.21
CA ARG A 202 17.98 40.77 9.39
C ARG A 202 16.77 40.38 10.28
N HIS A 203 17.05 40.46 11.59
CA HIS A 203 16.21 40.70 12.78
C HIS A 203 15.38 39.60 13.47
N ASN A 204 15.95 39.22 14.62
CA ASN A 204 15.48 38.62 15.85
C ASN A 204 14.01 38.79 16.26
N HIS A 205 13.31 37.65 16.42
CA HIS A 205 12.43 37.39 17.57
C HIS A 205 12.63 35.95 18.04
N SER A 206 13.17 35.79 19.25
CA SER A 206 13.12 34.55 20.00
C SER A 206 11.69 34.36 20.53
N HIS A 207 11.00 33.29 20.12
CA HIS A 207 10.13 32.44 20.96
C HIS A 207 9.42 31.41 20.07
N GLY A 208 9.55 30.13 20.43
CA GLY A 208 8.90 29.03 19.70
C GLY A 208 9.20 27.61 20.21
N LYS A 209 9.76 27.43 21.42
CA LYS A 209 9.53 26.18 22.16
C LYS A 209 8.15 26.34 22.78
N ASN A 210 7.14 25.74 22.15
CA ASN A 210 5.88 25.25 22.75
C ASN A 210 4.94 24.69 21.67
N ALA A 211 5.45 23.83 20.78
CA ALA A 211 4.63 23.19 19.74
C ALA A 211 3.68 22.10 20.29
N CYS A 212 3.76 21.77 21.58
CA CYS A 212 2.98 20.70 22.22
C CYS A 212 2.12 21.14 23.42
N ASP A 213 2.13 22.42 23.81
CA ASP A 213 1.32 22.90 24.94
C ASP A 213 -0.02 23.48 24.46
N GLY A 214 -1.04 22.63 24.46
CA GLY A 214 -2.43 23.06 24.41
C GLY A 214 -2.88 23.54 25.80
N HIS A 215 -2.64 24.81 26.13
CA HIS A 215 -3.27 25.45 27.29
C HIS A 215 -4.21 26.55 26.81
N SER A 216 -5.51 26.33 27.01
CA SER A 216 -6.59 27.26 26.72
C SER A 216 -6.46 28.49 27.63
N LEU A 217 -5.94 29.59 27.08
CA LEU A 217 -6.01 30.92 27.69
C LEU A 217 -7.23 31.64 27.12
N LYS A 218 -8.26 31.72 27.95
CA LYS A 218 -9.55 32.33 27.70
C LYS A 218 -9.40 33.85 27.50
N GLY A 219 -9.28 34.29 26.26
CA GLY A 219 -9.47 35.69 25.87
C GLY A 219 -10.93 35.95 25.54
N HIS A 220 -11.63 36.70 26.40
CA HIS A 220 -13.01 37.13 26.15
C HIS A 220 -13.02 38.30 25.16
N SER A 221 -13.61 38.09 23.98
CA SER A 221 -14.11 39.16 23.10
C SER A 221 -15.50 38.78 22.61
N HIS A 222 -16.45 39.71 22.74
CA HIS A 222 -17.86 39.50 22.42
C HIS A 222 -18.12 39.86 20.95
N GLY A 223 -18.43 38.85 20.13
CA GLY A 223 -19.02 39.02 18.80
C GLY A 223 -20.23 38.09 18.70
N PHE A 224 -21.42 38.67 18.56
CA PHE A 224 -22.67 37.95 18.30
C PHE A 224 -22.73 37.57 16.82
N GLY A 225 -23.01 36.30 16.53
CA GLY A 225 -23.28 35.80 15.19
C GLY A 225 -23.58 34.31 15.23
N ASN A 226 -24.86 33.95 15.11
CA ASN A 226 -25.31 32.58 14.87
C ASN A 226 -24.88 32.16 13.46
N GLY A 227 -24.20 31.03 13.34
CA GLY A 227 -23.83 30.41 12.07
C GLY A 227 -23.11 29.10 12.38
N GLU A 228 -23.48 28.06 11.64
CA GLU A 228 -23.13 26.66 11.84
C GLU A 228 -21.67 26.37 12.18
N GLU A 229 -21.47 25.33 13.00
CA GLU A 229 -20.18 24.70 13.25
C GLU A 229 -19.63 24.14 11.93
N ASP A 230 -18.86 24.95 11.20
CA ASP A 230 -18.07 24.51 10.06
C ASP A 230 -17.03 23.48 10.55
N GLU A 231 -17.33 22.21 10.34
CA GLU A 231 -16.38 21.12 10.45
C GLU A 231 -15.22 21.38 9.48
N ASP A 232 -14.06 21.72 10.04
CA ASP A 232 -12.75 21.81 9.41
C ASP A 232 -12.45 20.53 8.59
N HIS A 233 -12.92 20.51 7.34
CA HIS A 233 -12.71 19.40 6.41
C HIS A 233 -11.25 19.42 5.94
N GLN A 234 -10.43 18.71 6.72
CA GLN A 234 -9.00 18.56 6.52
C GLN A 234 -8.64 18.16 5.07
N PRO A 235 -7.56 18.73 4.49
CA PRO A 235 -6.97 18.26 3.23
C PRO A 235 -6.42 16.82 3.26
N GLY A 236 -6.58 16.08 4.38
CA GLY A 236 -6.15 14.70 4.57
C GLY A 236 -7.04 13.63 3.94
N SER A 237 -8.37 13.85 3.83
CA SER A 237 -9.31 12.82 3.36
C SER A 237 -8.99 12.31 1.95
N VAL A 238 -8.55 13.21 1.08
CA VAL A 238 -8.21 12.92 -0.33
C VAL A 238 -7.02 11.98 -0.47
N ARG A 239 -5.96 12.25 0.29
CA ARG A 239 -4.75 11.42 0.27
C ARG A 239 -5.08 10.01 0.76
N HIS A 240 -5.91 9.88 1.79
CA HIS A 240 -6.34 8.57 2.29
C HIS A 240 -7.15 7.77 1.26
N VAL A 241 -7.92 8.43 0.38
CA VAL A 241 -8.64 7.75 -0.71
C VAL A 241 -7.68 7.18 -1.75
N VAL A 242 -6.73 7.98 -2.23
CA VAL A 242 -5.74 7.55 -3.25
C VAL A 242 -4.86 6.44 -2.67
N VAL A 243 -4.33 6.65 -1.47
CA VAL A 243 -3.53 5.65 -0.74
C VAL A 243 -4.34 4.36 -0.55
N SER A 244 -5.61 4.44 -0.16
CA SER A 244 -6.43 3.23 0.03
C SER A 244 -6.68 2.45 -1.28
N GLN A 245 -6.80 3.13 -2.42
CA GLN A 245 -6.99 2.48 -3.73
C GLN A 245 -5.70 1.83 -4.23
N ILE A 246 -4.56 2.52 -4.07
CA ILE A 246 -3.24 1.97 -4.43
C ILE A 246 -2.91 0.77 -3.54
N LEU A 247 -3.21 0.87 -2.23
CA LEU A 247 -3.03 -0.22 -1.27
C LEU A 247 -3.88 -1.43 -1.64
N GLU A 248 -5.15 -1.22 -2.00
CA GLU A 248 -6.04 -2.29 -2.45
C GLU A 248 -5.50 -2.94 -3.73
N LEU A 249 -5.05 -2.17 -4.73
CA LEU A 249 -4.49 -2.72 -5.97
C LEU A 249 -3.22 -3.56 -5.72
N GLY A 250 -2.31 -3.06 -4.88
CA GLY A 250 -1.07 -3.76 -4.52
C GLY A 250 -1.36 -5.09 -3.83
N ILE A 251 -2.20 -5.07 -2.80
CA ILE A 251 -2.59 -6.27 -2.04
C ILE A 251 -3.37 -7.26 -2.90
N VAL A 252 -4.26 -6.80 -3.79
CA VAL A 252 -5.04 -7.69 -4.66
C VAL A 252 -4.14 -8.43 -5.64
N SER A 253 -3.18 -7.75 -6.27
CA SER A 253 -2.25 -8.40 -7.19
C SER A 253 -1.43 -9.49 -6.48
N HIS A 254 -0.91 -9.18 -5.29
CA HIS A 254 -0.20 -10.10 -4.40
C HIS A 254 -1.04 -11.33 -4.02
N SER A 255 -2.27 -11.07 -3.57
CA SER A 255 -3.21 -12.07 -3.04
C SER A 255 -3.64 -13.08 -4.11
N VAL A 256 -3.76 -12.65 -5.37
CA VAL A 256 -4.08 -13.56 -6.48
C VAL A 256 -2.91 -14.51 -6.76
N ILE A 257 -1.68 -13.99 -6.82
CA ILE A 257 -0.50 -14.80 -7.18
C ILE A 257 -0.23 -15.84 -6.11
N ILE A 258 -0.15 -15.42 -4.83
CA ILE A 258 0.05 -16.35 -3.73
C ILE A 258 -1.08 -17.39 -3.67
N GLY A 259 -2.33 -16.94 -3.85
CA GLY A 259 -3.47 -17.85 -3.87
C GLY A 259 -3.33 -18.91 -4.96
N LEU A 260 -2.94 -18.49 -6.17
CA LEU A 260 -2.71 -19.40 -7.30
C LEU A 260 -1.56 -20.37 -7.01
N SER A 261 -0.41 -19.89 -6.54
CA SER A 261 0.77 -20.71 -6.26
C SER A 261 0.51 -21.74 -5.15
N LEU A 262 -0.20 -21.36 -4.07
CA LEU A 262 -0.64 -22.32 -3.04
C LEU A 262 -1.66 -23.33 -3.62
N GLY A 263 -2.58 -22.86 -4.45
CA GLY A 263 -3.61 -23.70 -5.07
C GLY A 263 -3.02 -24.77 -6.01
N VAL A 264 -1.95 -24.45 -6.74
CA VAL A 264 -1.25 -25.38 -7.63
C VAL A 264 -0.32 -26.33 -6.86
N SER A 265 0.17 -25.96 -5.67
CA SER A 265 1.11 -26.79 -4.90
C SER A 265 0.53 -28.17 -4.54
N HIS A 266 1.29 -29.25 -4.77
CA HIS A 266 0.88 -30.62 -4.44
C HIS A 266 1.48 -31.14 -3.13
N ASN A 267 2.39 -30.37 -2.51
CA ASN A 267 3.21 -30.85 -1.39
C ASN A 267 2.62 -30.43 -0.02
N PRO A 268 2.06 -31.37 0.77
CA PRO A 268 1.46 -31.04 2.07
C PRO A 268 2.49 -30.49 3.08
N CYS A 269 3.76 -30.89 2.97
CA CYS A 269 4.85 -30.34 3.79
C CYS A 269 5.10 -28.85 3.54
N THR A 270 4.87 -28.38 2.32
CA THR A 270 4.98 -26.96 1.95
C THR A 270 3.70 -26.23 2.34
N ILE A 271 2.53 -26.78 2.02
CA ILE A 271 1.23 -26.14 2.27
C ILE A 271 1.01 -25.88 3.78
N ARG A 272 1.37 -26.82 4.65
CA ARG A 272 1.07 -26.75 6.09
C ARG A 272 1.67 -25.52 6.81
N PRO A 273 2.98 -25.22 6.72
CA PRO A 273 3.54 -24.00 7.29
C PRO A 273 3.03 -22.75 6.55
N LEU A 274 2.84 -22.82 5.22
CA LEU A 274 2.28 -21.72 4.44
C LEU A 274 0.91 -21.29 4.96
N ILE A 275 0.02 -22.20 5.38
CA ILE A 275 -1.30 -21.80 5.94
C ILE A 275 -1.13 -20.85 7.14
N GLY A 276 -0.20 -21.16 8.05
CA GLY A 276 0.05 -20.35 9.24
C GLY A 276 0.64 -18.99 8.90
N ALA A 277 1.69 -18.98 8.07
CA ALA A 277 2.32 -17.75 7.59
C ALA A 277 1.33 -16.89 6.79
N LEU A 278 0.52 -17.53 5.94
CA LEU A 278 -0.44 -16.85 5.09
C LEU A 278 -1.61 -16.25 5.87
N SER A 279 -2.12 -16.99 6.86
CA SER A 279 -3.16 -16.46 7.74
C SER A 279 -2.66 -15.27 8.56
N PHE A 280 -1.41 -15.33 9.05
CA PHE A 280 -0.84 -14.27 9.87
C PHE A 280 -0.63 -12.96 9.09
N HIS A 281 0.01 -12.99 7.92
CA HIS A 281 0.21 -11.75 7.15
C HIS A 281 -1.13 -11.21 6.63
N GLN A 282 -2.04 -12.07 6.15
CA GLN A 282 -3.35 -11.65 5.64
C GLN A 282 -4.16 -10.90 6.72
N PHE A 283 -4.06 -11.32 7.98
CA PHE A 283 -4.68 -10.59 9.09
C PHE A 283 -4.19 -9.14 9.17
N PHE A 284 -2.87 -8.95 9.16
CA PHE A 284 -2.27 -7.63 9.36
C PHE A 284 -2.33 -6.76 8.11
N GLU A 285 -2.34 -7.35 6.92
CA GLU A 285 -2.66 -6.65 5.67
C GLU A 285 -4.11 -6.14 5.68
N GLY A 286 -5.06 -6.98 6.10
CA GLY A 286 -6.44 -6.58 6.29
C GLY A 286 -6.60 -5.48 7.35
N PHE A 287 -5.85 -5.58 8.44
CA PHE A 287 -5.82 -4.55 9.49
C PHE A 287 -5.29 -3.20 8.97
N ALA A 288 -4.21 -3.20 8.18
CA ALA A 288 -3.68 -1.98 7.58
C ALA A 288 -4.68 -1.36 6.60
N LEU A 289 -5.25 -2.16 5.69
CA LEU A 289 -6.28 -1.72 4.75
C LEU A 289 -7.52 -1.18 5.46
N GLY A 290 -8.04 -1.90 6.46
CA GLY A 290 -9.18 -1.46 7.26
C GLY A 290 -8.91 -0.15 7.99
N GLY A 291 -7.69 0.06 8.47
CA GLY A 291 -7.25 1.32 9.06
C GLY A 291 -7.28 2.48 8.05
N CYS A 292 -6.78 2.28 6.83
CA CYS A 292 -6.84 3.27 5.77
C CYS A 292 -8.28 3.57 5.32
N ILE A 293 -9.12 2.54 5.14
CA ILE A 293 -10.54 2.70 4.78
C ILE A 293 -11.30 3.47 5.86
N SER A 294 -11.03 3.18 7.14
CA SER A 294 -11.66 3.90 8.26
C SER A 294 -11.28 5.38 8.30
N GLN A 295 -10.09 5.75 7.81
CA GLN A 295 -9.62 7.14 7.74
C GLN A 295 -10.15 7.87 6.49
N ALA A 296 -10.39 7.14 5.40
CA ALA A 296 -10.86 7.70 4.13
C ALA A 296 -12.36 8.12 4.12
N GLN A 297 -13.14 7.80 5.17
CA GLN A 297 -14.56 8.18 5.31
C GLN A 297 -15.44 7.80 4.10
N PHE A 298 -15.19 6.63 3.51
CA PHE A 298 -15.99 6.14 2.39
C PHE A 298 -17.45 5.86 2.78
N LYS A 299 -18.35 5.93 1.78
CA LYS A 299 -19.73 5.44 1.95
C LYS A 299 -19.72 3.97 2.35
N ARG A 300 -20.63 3.56 3.24
CA ARG A 300 -20.75 2.19 3.77
C ARG A 300 -20.70 1.11 2.69
N LEU A 301 -21.34 1.34 1.54
CA LEU A 301 -21.32 0.39 0.43
C LEU A 301 -19.91 0.21 -0.16
N SER A 302 -19.16 1.29 -0.37
CA SER A 302 -17.79 1.24 -0.88
C SER A 302 -16.85 0.54 0.11
N THR A 303 -16.99 0.84 1.40
CA THR A 303 -16.25 0.15 2.48
C THR A 303 -16.50 -1.35 2.47
N ILE A 304 -17.77 -1.77 2.35
CA ILE A 304 -18.13 -3.20 2.31
C ILE A 304 -17.59 -3.85 1.03
N LEU A 305 -17.72 -3.20 -0.13
CA LEU A 305 -17.25 -3.74 -1.40
C LEU A 305 -15.73 -3.95 -1.41
N MET A 306 -14.94 -2.95 -0.97
CA MET A 306 -13.48 -3.08 -0.88
C MET A 306 -13.08 -4.17 0.12
N ALA A 307 -13.77 -4.26 1.27
CA ALA A 307 -13.48 -5.28 2.25
C ALA A 307 -13.82 -6.70 1.75
N CYS A 308 -14.92 -6.86 1.03
CA CYS A 308 -15.28 -8.12 0.38
C CYS A 308 -14.26 -8.50 -0.70
N PHE A 309 -13.81 -7.53 -1.51
CA PHE A 309 -12.84 -7.78 -2.56
C PHE A 309 -11.51 -8.29 -1.97
N PHE A 310 -10.98 -7.60 -0.95
CA PHE A 310 -9.80 -8.06 -0.22
C PHE A 310 -9.96 -9.48 0.33
N ALA A 311 -11.05 -9.77 1.03
CA ALA A 311 -11.23 -11.06 1.71
C ALA A 311 -11.44 -12.25 0.75
N ILE A 312 -12.09 -12.03 -0.39
CA ILE A 312 -12.43 -13.11 -1.36
C ILE A 312 -11.27 -13.40 -2.31
N THR A 313 -10.40 -12.43 -2.58
CA THR A 313 -9.36 -12.55 -3.61
C THR A 313 -8.41 -13.73 -3.38
N THR A 314 -7.84 -13.89 -2.18
CA THR A 314 -6.92 -15.00 -1.88
C THR A 314 -7.61 -16.37 -1.92
N PRO A 315 -8.77 -16.59 -1.25
CA PRO A 315 -9.54 -17.82 -1.39
C PRO A 315 -9.91 -18.19 -2.83
N LEU A 316 -10.30 -17.19 -3.63
CA LEU A 316 -10.61 -17.38 -5.04
C LEU A 316 -9.36 -17.80 -5.83
N GLY A 317 -8.21 -17.17 -5.56
CA GLY A 317 -6.91 -17.57 -6.13
C GLY A 317 -6.57 -19.03 -5.84
N ILE A 318 -6.73 -19.47 -4.58
CA ILE A 318 -6.50 -20.87 -4.17
C ILE A 318 -7.48 -21.81 -4.87
N GLY A 319 -8.75 -21.44 -4.96
CA GLY A 319 -9.77 -22.23 -5.66
C GLY A 319 -9.47 -22.40 -7.15
N ILE A 320 -9.13 -21.30 -7.83
CA ILE A 320 -8.73 -21.32 -9.24
C ILE A 320 -7.45 -22.15 -9.42
N GLY A 321 -6.42 -21.91 -8.61
CA GLY A 321 -5.16 -22.66 -8.65
C GLY A 321 -5.37 -24.16 -8.45
N THR A 322 -6.22 -24.55 -7.51
CA THR A 322 -6.60 -25.96 -7.29
C THR A 322 -7.30 -26.55 -8.49
N GLY A 323 -8.19 -25.79 -9.14
CA GLY A 323 -8.94 -26.24 -10.32
C GLY A 323 -8.08 -26.41 -11.57
N ILE A 324 -7.05 -25.57 -11.75
CA ILE A 324 -6.14 -25.64 -12.90
C ILE A 324 -4.87 -26.45 -12.63
N ALA A 325 -4.65 -26.92 -11.40
CA ALA A 325 -3.43 -27.61 -10.99
C ALA A 325 -3.06 -28.80 -11.90
N SER A 326 -4.06 -29.49 -12.46
CA SER A 326 -3.83 -30.61 -13.39
C SER A 326 -3.44 -30.22 -14.81
N LEU A 327 -3.66 -28.95 -15.20
CA LEU A 327 -3.43 -28.42 -16.55
C LEU A 327 -2.31 -27.37 -16.59
N TYR A 328 -1.94 -26.81 -15.45
CA TYR A 328 -0.96 -25.74 -15.33
C TYR A 328 0.41 -26.29 -14.93
N ASN A 329 1.42 -26.08 -15.78
CA ASN A 329 2.80 -26.37 -15.45
C ASN A 329 3.49 -25.11 -14.89
N HIS A 330 3.68 -25.07 -13.58
CA HIS A 330 4.34 -23.96 -12.89
C HIS A 330 5.83 -23.82 -13.27
N ASN A 331 6.47 -24.89 -13.74
CA ASN A 331 7.87 -24.88 -14.21
C ASN A 331 8.01 -24.45 -15.69
N SER A 332 6.94 -23.98 -16.33
CA SER A 332 7.08 -23.45 -17.68
C SER A 332 7.81 -22.08 -17.66
N PRO A 333 8.74 -21.80 -18.60
CA PRO A 333 9.44 -20.51 -18.67
C PRO A 333 8.50 -19.30 -18.70
N ARG A 334 7.34 -19.45 -19.36
CA ARG A 334 6.28 -18.43 -19.35
C ARG A 334 5.68 -18.20 -17.97
N ALA A 335 5.35 -19.28 -17.25
CA ALA A 335 4.80 -19.19 -15.89
C ALA A 335 5.80 -18.49 -14.97
N LEU A 336 7.06 -18.92 -15.01
CA LEU A 336 8.14 -18.36 -14.20
C LEU A 336 8.41 -16.87 -14.48
N VAL A 337 8.37 -16.45 -15.75
CA VAL A 337 8.52 -15.02 -16.09
C VAL A 337 7.33 -14.21 -15.59
N ILE A 338 6.10 -14.71 -15.76
CA ILE A 338 4.90 -13.99 -15.31
C ILE A 338 4.86 -13.89 -13.79
N GLU A 339 5.06 -14.99 -13.08
CA GLU A 339 5.15 -15.06 -11.61
C GLU A 339 6.23 -14.11 -11.11
N GLY A 340 7.46 -14.25 -11.64
CA GLY A 340 8.59 -13.44 -11.22
C GLY A 340 8.42 -11.94 -11.45
N MET A 341 7.83 -11.55 -12.58
CA MET A 341 7.53 -10.14 -12.87
C MET A 341 6.44 -9.60 -11.94
N LEU A 342 5.35 -10.36 -11.75
CA LEU A 342 4.22 -9.90 -10.93
C LEU A 342 4.58 -9.83 -9.44
N ASP A 343 5.33 -10.79 -8.91
CA ASP A 343 5.83 -10.76 -7.52
C ASP A 343 6.77 -9.59 -7.29
N SER A 344 7.61 -9.28 -8.27
CA SER A 344 8.52 -8.14 -8.21
C SER A 344 7.78 -6.80 -8.25
N ILE A 345 6.77 -6.66 -9.11
CA ILE A 345 5.90 -5.47 -9.15
C ILE A 345 5.19 -5.33 -7.80
N SER A 346 4.61 -6.42 -7.30
CA SER A 346 3.86 -6.45 -6.05
C SER A 346 4.75 -6.07 -4.86
N ALA A 347 5.97 -6.64 -4.77
CA ALA A 347 6.97 -6.28 -3.77
C ALA A 347 7.28 -4.78 -3.78
N GLY A 348 7.51 -4.20 -4.97
CA GLY A 348 7.77 -2.78 -5.13
C GLY A 348 6.62 -1.89 -4.64
N ILE A 349 5.38 -2.26 -4.94
CA ILE A 349 4.19 -1.56 -4.44
C ILE A 349 4.12 -1.69 -2.91
N LEU A 350 4.20 -2.89 -2.34
CA LEU A 350 4.10 -3.12 -0.89
C LEU A 350 5.20 -2.39 -0.11
N VAL A 351 6.43 -2.36 -0.62
CA VAL A 351 7.54 -1.60 -0.01
C VAL A 351 7.25 -0.11 0.01
N TYR A 352 6.76 0.45 -1.11
CA TYR A 352 6.37 1.86 -1.16
C TYR A 352 5.25 2.16 -0.16
N MET A 353 4.19 1.34 -0.17
CA MET A 353 3.05 1.48 0.72
C MET A 353 3.48 1.45 2.19
N ALA A 354 4.34 0.50 2.57
CA ALA A 354 4.81 0.40 3.95
C ALA A 354 5.66 1.61 4.36
N LEU A 355 6.65 2.00 3.56
CA LEU A 355 7.58 3.08 3.92
C LEU A 355 6.94 4.47 3.87
N VAL A 356 6.22 4.77 2.79
CA VAL A 356 5.73 6.13 2.51
C VAL A 356 4.33 6.35 3.07
N ASP A 357 3.42 5.41 2.83
CA ASP A 357 2.00 5.62 3.13
C ASP A 357 1.59 5.19 4.54
N LEU A 358 2.31 4.25 5.14
CA LEU A 358 2.08 3.84 6.52
C LEU A 358 3.10 4.48 7.46
N ILE A 359 4.39 4.16 7.30
CA ILE A 359 5.43 4.59 8.25
C ILE A 359 5.62 6.11 8.21
N ALA A 360 5.98 6.69 7.06
CA ALA A 360 6.25 8.12 7.02
C ALA A 360 5.02 8.97 7.36
N ALA A 361 3.83 8.61 6.84
CA ALA A 361 2.59 9.34 7.13
C ALA A 361 2.22 9.31 8.63
N ASP A 362 2.32 8.16 9.30
CA ASP A 362 1.93 8.04 10.71
C ASP A 362 3.01 8.52 11.68
N PHE A 363 4.29 8.24 11.39
CA PHE A 363 5.40 8.54 12.31
C PHE A 363 5.82 10.01 12.29
N LEU A 364 5.64 10.70 11.16
CA LEU A 364 5.91 12.14 11.05
C LEU A 364 4.74 12.99 11.56
N SER A 365 3.66 12.37 12.06
CA SER A 365 2.53 13.09 12.61
C SER A 365 2.89 13.86 13.89
N LYS A 366 2.25 15.02 14.10
CA LYS A 366 2.42 15.86 15.30
C LYS A 366 2.11 15.08 16.60
N ARG A 367 1.20 14.11 16.51
CA ARG A 367 0.78 13.24 17.61
C ARG A 367 1.92 12.35 18.13
N MET A 368 2.71 11.74 17.24
CA MET A 368 3.89 10.95 17.62
C MET A 368 4.99 11.84 18.19
N SER A 369 5.19 13.02 17.59
CA SER A 369 6.24 13.96 18.00
C SER A 369 6.05 14.51 19.41
N CYS A 370 4.81 14.68 19.88
CA CYS A 370 4.53 15.18 21.23
C CYS A 370 4.44 14.07 22.30
N ASN A 371 4.50 12.78 21.94
CA ASN A 371 4.39 11.67 22.90
C ASN A 371 5.51 10.63 22.71
N VAL A 372 6.63 10.86 23.41
CA VAL A 372 7.83 10.00 23.34
C VAL A 372 7.54 8.54 23.71
N ARG A 373 6.64 8.29 24.68
CA ARG A 373 6.27 6.92 25.07
C ARG A 373 5.57 6.19 23.92
N LEU A 374 4.63 6.86 23.25
CA LEU A 374 3.95 6.30 22.08
C LEU A 374 4.94 6.07 20.94
N GLN A 375 5.84 7.03 20.70
CA GLN A 375 6.86 6.94 19.66
C GLN A 375 7.76 5.71 19.85
N VAL A 376 8.29 5.49 21.07
CA VAL A 376 9.13 4.33 21.37
C VAL A 376 8.36 3.02 21.20
N VAL A 377 7.12 2.95 21.72
CA VAL A 377 6.28 1.75 21.58
C VAL A 377 5.97 1.45 20.11
N SER A 378 5.66 2.46 19.30
CA SER A 378 5.38 2.29 17.88
C SER A 378 6.61 1.83 17.09
N TYR A 379 7.81 2.35 17.39
CA TYR A 379 9.05 1.85 16.77
C TYR A 379 9.33 0.39 17.15
N LEU A 380 9.18 0.04 18.43
CA LEU A 380 9.34 -1.35 18.88
C LEU A 380 8.32 -2.28 18.20
N ALA A 381 7.07 -1.85 18.09
CA ALA A 381 6.02 -2.58 17.41
C ALA A 381 6.32 -2.77 15.92
N LEU A 382 6.82 -1.74 15.25
CA LEU A 382 7.25 -1.78 13.85
C LEU A 382 8.35 -2.84 13.62
N PHE A 383 9.43 -2.78 14.39
CA PHE A 383 10.52 -3.77 14.28
C PHE A 383 10.06 -5.18 14.66
N LEU A 384 9.18 -5.30 15.66
CA LEU A 384 8.61 -6.59 16.06
C LEU A 384 7.76 -7.20 14.94
N GLY A 385 6.92 -6.40 14.27
CA GLY A 385 6.12 -6.84 13.13
C GLY A 385 6.99 -7.34 11.98
N ALA A 386 8.01 -6.56 11.61
CA ALA A 386 8.96 -6.94 10.56
C ALA A 386 9.74 -8.21 10.94
N GLY A 387 10.22 -8.29 12.19
CA GLY A 387 10.97 -9.45 12.68
C GLY A 387 10.14 -10.73 12.75
N LEU A 388 8.88 -10.64 13.19
CA LEU A 388 7.97 -11.80 13.24
C LEU A 388 7.64 -12.29 11.84
N MET A 389 7.29 -11.40 10.90
CA MET A 389 7.02 -11.79 9.52
C MET A 389 8.26 -12.40 8.85
N SER A 390 9.43 -11.82 9.07
CA SER A 390 10.69 -12.38 8.56
C SER A 390 11.03 -13.75 9.17
N SER A 391 10.70 -13.94 10.46
CA SER A 391 10.92 -15.23 11.12
C SER A 391 10.02 -16.31 10.54
N LEU A 392 8.77 -16.00 10.21
CA LEU A 392 7.84 -16.94 9.57
C LEU A 392 8.35 -17.42 8.21
N ALA A 393 9.08 -16.59 7.46
CA ALA A 393 9.70 -16.96 6.19
C ALA A 393 10.81 -18.02 6.32
N ILE A 394 11.33 -18.28 7.53
CA ILE A 394 12.30 -19.37 7.76
C ILE A 394 11.58 -20.73 7.84
N TRP A 395 10.30 -20.73 8.24
CA TRP A 395 9.53 -21.94 8.50
C TRP A 395 8.52 -22.27 7.40
N ALA A 396 8.17 -21.30 6.56
CA ALA A 396 7.39 -21.45 5.33
C ALA A 396 8.31 -21.90 4.19
#